data_AF-F7XFR7-F1
#
_entry.id   AF-F7XFR7-F1
#
_cell.length_a   1.000
_cell.length_b   1.000
_cell.length_c   1.000
_cell.angle_alpha   90.00
_cell.angle_beta   90.00
_cell.angle_gamma   90.00
#
_symmetry.space_group_name_H-M   'P 1'
#
loop_
_entity.id
_entity.type
_entity.pdbx_description
1 polymer ?
#
loop_
_entity_poly.entity_id
_entity_poly.type
_entity_poly.pdbx_seq_one_letter_code
_entity_poly.pdbx_strand_id
1 'polypeptide(L)'
;MRGFLFLLAGLSATTAFAHDAPSGWQYPSACCSTMDCRKVAQTAISERPQGYIVRATGEVLPYADSRVRMSPDGEYHWCSAAGKAYGKTICLFVPPRAY
;
A
#
# COMPACT_ATOMS: atom_id res chain seq x y z
N MET A 1 40.41 30.11 -24.88
CA MET A 1 39.52 29.07 -25.47
C MET A 1 38.99 28.22 -24.33
N ARG A 2 37.67 28.01 -24.34
CA ARG A 2 36.81 27.55 -23.24
C ARG A 2 37.06 26.07 -22.91
N GLY A 3 37.43 25.75 -21.67
CA GLY A 3 37.44 24.38 -21.17
C GLY A 3 36.03 23.99 -20.71
N PHE A 4 35.46 22.97 -21.35
CA PHE A 4 34.13 22.43 -21.04
C PHE A 4 34.13 21.74 -19.66
N LEU A 5 33.30 22.21 -18.74
CA LEU A 5 32.89 21.45 -17.55
C LEU A 5 31.92 20.35 -17.98
N PHE A 6 32.32 19.09 -17.87
CA PHE A 6 31.41 17.95 -17.98
C PHE A 6 30.70 17.74 -16.63
N LEU A 7 29.44 18.18 -16.54
CA LEU A 7 28.52 17.76 -15.47
C LEU A 7 28.11 16.30 -15.71
N LEU A 8 28.64 15.38 -14.90
CA LEU A 8 28.13 14.02 -14.76
C LEU A 8 26.84 14.07 -13.94
N ALA A 9 25.70 14.19 -14.61
CA ALA A 9 24.39 13.98 -13.99
C ALA A 9 24.19 12.47 -13.76
N GLY A 10 24.38 12.01 -12.52
CA GLY A 10 24.10 10.63 -12.13
C GLY A 10 22.60 10.35 -12.18
N LEU A 11 22.16 9.52 -13.13
CA LEU A 11 20.83 8.91 -13.13
C LEU A 11 20.81 7.82 -12.04
N SER A 12 20.29 8.16 -10.87
CA SER A 12 19.92 7.16 -9.86
C SER A 12 18.74 6.35 -10.39
N ALA A 13 19.01 5.16 -10.95
CA ALA A 13 17.98 4.20 -11.30
C ALA A 13 17.36 3.63 -10.03
N THR A 14 16.25 4.20 -9.56
CA THR A 14 15.46 3.59 -8.50
C THR A 14 14.79 2.33 -9.06
N THR A 15 15.20 1.16 -8.58
CA THR A 15 14.50 -0.10 -8.88
C THR A 15 13.14 -0.07 -8.18
N ALA A 16 12.10 0.40 -8.86
CA ALA A 16 10.73 0.21 -8.41
C ALA A 16 10.31 -1.21 -8.77
N PHE A 17 10.27 -2.13 -7.80
CA PHE A 17 9.64 -3.42 -8.05
C PHE A 17 8.13 -3.18 -8.09
N ALA A 18 7.46 -3.77 -9.08
CA ALA A 18 6.00 -3.64 -9.25
C ALA A 18 5.19 -4.12 -8.03
N HIS A 19 5.86 -4.78 -7.07
CA HIS A 19 5.28 -5.31 -5.84
C HIS A 19 5.68 -4.52 -4.58
N ASP A 20 6.38 -3.40 -4.72
CA ASP A 20 6.67 -2.51 -3.59
C ASP A 20 5.54 -1.50 -3.43
N ALA A 21 5.36 -1.03 -2.20
CA ALA A 21 4.58 0.18 -1.95
C ALA A 21 5.24 1.39 -2.64
N PRO A 22 4.47 2.43 -3.02
CA PRO A 22 5.04 3.63 -3.64
C PRO A 22 6.13 4.33 -2.82
N SER A 23 6.13 4.13 -1.50
CA SER A 23 7.12 4.63 -0.55
C SER A 23 8.38 3.75 -0.44
N GLY A 24 8.42 2.61 -1.12
CA GLY A 24 9.59 1.74 -1.25
C GLY A 24 9.66 0.54 -0.28
N TRP A 25 8.63 0.28 0.54
CA TRP A 25 8.59 -0.92 1.40
C TRP A 25 7.92 -2.10 0.70
N GLN A 26 8.32 -3.31 1.07
CA GLN A 26 7.80 -4.55 0.50
C GLN A 26 6.58 -5.06 1.26
N TYR A 27 5.51 -5.38 0.55
CA TYR A 27 4.39 -6.09 1.16
C TYR A 27 4.82 -7.50 1.61
N PRO A 28 4.42 -7.94 2.82
CA PRO A 28 4.64 -9.30 3.27
C PRO A 28 4.11 -10.33 2.27
N SER A 29 4.86 -11.41 2.05
CA SER A 29 4.47 -12.49 1.12
C SER A 29 3.13 -13.11 1.46
N ALA A 30 2.77 -13.19 2.75
CA ALA A 30 1.45 -13.66 3.21
C ALA A 30 0.27 -12.78 2.76
N CYS A 31 0.52 -11.51 2.42
CA CYS A 31 -0.50 -10.57 1.97
C CYS A 31 -0.51 -10.40 0.45
N CYS A 32 0.69 -10.36 -0.15
CA CYS A 32 0.88 -10.05 -1.55
C CYS A 32 1.02 -11.32 -2.40
N SER A 33 1.89 -12.25 -2.01
CA SER A 33 2.23 -13.45 -2.80
C SER A 33 2.42 -13.14 -4.30
N THR A 34 3.10 -12.03 -4.61
CA THR A 34 3.30 -11.46 -5.95
C THR A 34 2.03 -10.99 -6.70
N MET A 35 0.93 -10.76 -5.99
CA MET A 35 -0.30 -10.15 -6.52
C MET A 35 -0.33 -8.63 -6.28
N ASP A 36 -1.31 -7.95 -6.87
CA ASP A 36 -1.38 -6.48 -6.81
C ASP A 36 -1.94 -5.97 -5.48
N CYS A 37 -1.04 -5.76 -4.52
CA CYS A 37 -1.26 -4.85 -3.40
C CYS A 37 -1.05 -3.40 -3.86
N ARG A 38 -1.89 -2.48 -3.40
CA ARG A 38 -1.84 -1.08 -3.85
C ARG A 38 -2.12 -0.10 -2.72
N LYS A 39 -1.48 1.07 -2.79
CA LYS A 39 -1.93 2.25 -2.05
C LYS A 39 -3.34 2.61 -2.51
N VAL A 40 -4.23 2.91 -1.57
CA VAL A 40 -5.59 3.40 -1.86
C VAL A 40 -5.80 4.76 -1.24
N ALA A 41 -6.73 5.54 -1.78
CA ALA A 41 -7.11 6.81 -1.18
C ALA A 41 -7.69 6.59 0.22
N GLN A 42 -7.53 7.56 1.12
CA GLN A 42 -8.13 7.52 2.46
C GLN A 42 -9.66 7.35 2.39
N THR A 43 -10.30 7.87 1.35
CA THR A 43 -11.74 7.72 1.10
C THR A 43 -12.13 6.31 0.62
N ALA A 44 -11.21 5.41 0.30
CA ALA A 44 -11.54 4.03 -0.05
C ALA A 44 -11.90 3.18 1.18
N ILE A 45 -11.47 3.61 2.38
CA ILE A 45 -11.66 2.92 3.65
C ILE A 45 -12.47 3.82 4.58
N SER A 46 -13.54 3.29 5.17
CA SER A 46 -14.28 3.99 6.23
C SER A 46 -14.01 3.32 7.56
N GLU A 47 -13.40 4.04 8.48
CA GLU A 47 -13.30 3.61 9.87
C GLU A 47 -14.62 3.90 10.62
N ARG A 48 -15.12 2.91 11.35
CA ARG A 48 -16.41 2.91 12.07
C ARG A 48 -16.29 2.11 13.37
N PRO A 49 -17.25 2.20 14.32
CA PRO A 49 -17.17 1.44 15.57
C PRO A 49 -16.96 -0.07 15.39
N GLN A 50 -17.51 -0.66 14.33
CA GLN A 50 -17.36 -2.08 14.01
C GLN A 50 -16.01 -2.46 13.35
N GLY A 51 -15.19 -1.49 12.94
CA GLY A 51 -13.92 -1.73 12.26
C GLY A 51 -13.75 -0.90 10.98
N TYR A 52 -12.98 -1.43 10.04
CA TYR A 52 -12.70 -0.82 8.75
C TYR A 52 -13.64 -1.36 7.68
N ILE A 53 -14.27 -0.46 6.93
CA ILE A 53 -15.14 -0.80 5.80
C ILE A 53 -14.40 -0.52 4.50
N VAL A 54 -14.20 -1.55 3.69
CA VAL A 54 -13.70 -1.40 2.33
C VAL A 54 -14.85 -0.93 1.44
N ARG A 55 -14.86 0.34 1.03
CA ARG A 55 -16.03 0.92 0.34
C ARG A 55 -16.36 0.24 -0.99
N ALA A 56 -15.35 -0.29 -1.68
CA ALA A 56 -15.53 -0.95 -2.96
C ALA A 56 -16.33 -2.27 -2.88
N THR A 57 -16.31 -2.94 -1.72
CA THR A 57 -16.95 -4.25 -1.53
C THR A 57 -18.02 -4.26 -0.42
N GLY A 58 -18.01 -3.25 0.46
CA GLY A 58 -18.81 -3.23 1.67
C GLY A 58 -18.29 -4.16 2.77
N GLU A 59 -17.15 -4.83 2.55
CA GLU A 59 -16.56 -5.74 3.53
C GLU A 59 -16.16 -4.98 4.80
N VAL A 60 -16.59 -5.51 5.95
CA VAL A 60 -16.21 -5.00 7.27
C VAL A 60 -15.10 -5.88 7.84
N LEU A 61 -13.96 -5.28 8.14
CA LEU A 61 -12.86 -5.89 8.87
C LEU A 61 -12.84 -5.36 10.30
N PRO A 62 -13.24 -6.17 11.30
CA PRO A 62 -13.11 -5.80 12.70
C PRO A 62 -11.68 -5.37 13.04
N TYR A 63 -11.51 -4.54 14.07
CA TYR A 63 -10.17 -4.06 14.45
C TYR A 63 -9.18 -5.17 14.83
N ALA A 64 -9.69 -6.28 15.35
CA ALA A 64 -8.89 -7.47 15.69
C ALA A 64 -8.77 -8.49 14.54
N ASP A 65 -9.32 -8.20 13.35
CA ASP A 65 -9.20 -9.07 12.20
C ASP A 65 -7.72 -9.23 11.83
N SER A 66 -7.26 -10.47 11.72
CA SER A 66 -5.87 -10.79 11.41
C SER A 66 -5.40 -10.24 10.06
N ARG A 67 -6.30 -9.81 9.18
CA ARG A 67 -5.95 -9.19 7.90
C ARG A 67 -5.63 -7.71 8.03
N VAL A 68 -6.00 -7.08 9.14
CA VAL A 68 -5.67 -5.69 9.45
C VAL A 68 -4.21 -5.63 9.94
N ARG A 69 -3.43 -4.74 9.34
CA ARG A 69 -1.99 -4.57 9.59
C ARG A 69 -1.65 -3.09 9.69
N MET A 70 -0.57 -2.75 10.39
CA MET A 70 -0.08 -1.36 10.44
C MET A 70 0.69 -1.05 9.16
N SER A 71 0.41 0.09 8.54
CA SER A 71 1.17 0.58 7.40
C SER A 71 2.46 1.26 7.87
N PRO A 72 3.65 0.85 7.36
CA PRO A 72 4.93 1.48 7.72
C PRO A 72 5.05 2.95 7.27
N ASP A 73 4.32 3.34 6.24
CA ASP A 73 4.37 4.67 5.64
C ASP A 73 3.16 5.57 6.00
N GLY A 74 2.29 5.09 6.89
CA GLY A 74 1.13 5.85 7.35
C GLY A 74 0.02 6.01 6.31
N GLU A 75 0.05 5.25 5.21
CA GLU A 75 -0.98 5.27 4.17
C GLU A 75 -1.88 4.04 4.24
N TYR A 76 -3.04 4.08 3.57
CA TYR A 76 -3.86 2.89 3.41
C TYR A 76 -3.35 2.06 2.22
N HIS A 77 -3.12 0.76 2.45
CA HIS A 77 -2.83 -0.18 1.38
C HIS A 77 -3.78 -1.36 1.44
N TRP A 78 -4.29 -1.76 0.28
CA TRP A 78 -5.26 -2.83 0.18
C TRP A 78 -4.78 -3.90 -0.80
N CYS A 79 -4.66 -5.12 -0.28
CA CYS A 79 -4.39 -6.33 -1.07
C CYS A 79 -5.71 -7.08 -1.23
N SER A 80 -6.13 -7.28 -2.48
CA SER A 80 -7.36 -7.97 -2.82
C SER A 80 -7.10 -9.16 -3.73
N ALA A 81 -8.01 -10.14 -3.71
CA ALA A 81 -7.91 -11.34 -4.53
C ALA A 81 -7.70 -10.99 -6.02
N ALA A 82 -6.62 -11.50 -6.60
CA ALA A 82 -6.18 -11.25 -7.98
C ALA A 82 -6.04 -9.75 -8.33
N GLY A 83 -5.72 -8.90 -7.34
CA GLY A 83 -5.56 -7.45 -7.57
C GLY A 83 -6.86 -6.70 -7.89
N LYS A 84 -8.01 -7.37 -7.86
CA LYS A 84 -9.26 -6.81 -8.38
C LYS A 84 -9.77 -5.68 -7.51
N ALA A 85 -10.28 -4.62 -8.14
CA ALA A 85 -10.85 -3.45 -7.47
C ALA A 85 -12.03 -3.78 -6.52
N TYR A 86 -12.67 -4.93 -6.72
CA TYR A 86 -13.82 -5.45 -5.96
C TYR A 86 -13.57 -6.88 -5.44
N GLY A 87 -12.30 -7.30 -5.37
CA GLY A 87 -11.92 -8.62 -4.86
C GLY A 87 -12.03 -8.72 -3.33
N LYS A 88 -12.12 -9.95 -2.81
CA LYS A 88 -12.07 -10.22 -1.36
C LYS A 88 -10.78 -9.67 -0.75
N THR A 89 -10.85 -9.09 0.45
CA THR A 89 -9.66 -8.59 1.15
C THR A 89 -8.76 -9.72 1.63
N ILE A 90 -7.49 -9.65 1.25
CA ILE A 90 -6.40 -10.49 1.76
C ILE A 90 -5.75 -9.82 2.97
N CYS A 91 -5.31 -8.57 2.80
CA CYS A 91 -4.79 -7.72 3.86
C CYS A 91 -5.21 -6.26 3.65
N LEU A 92 -5.38 -5.56 4.76
CA LEU A 92 -5.61 -4.13 4.81
C LEU A 92 -4.56 -3.50 5.73
N PHE A 93 -3.63 -2.73 5.17
CA PHE A 93 -2.69 -1.92 5.93
C PHE A 93 -3.34 -0.57 6.20
N VAL A 94 -3.33 -0.17 7.46
CA VAL A 94 -3.96 1.06 7.94
C VAL A 94 -2.92 1.98 8.59
N PRO A 95 -3.09 3.32 8.49
CA PRO A 95 -2.22 4.26 9.19
C PRO A 95 -2.20 4.02 10.70
N PRO A 96 -1.09 4.34 11.40
CA PRO A 96 -1.07 4.40 12.85
C PRO A 96 -2.17 5.34 13.36
N ARG A 97 -2.83 4.95 14.45
CA ARG A 97 -3.77 5.84 15.14
C ARG A 97 -2.97 6.87 15.94
N ALA A 98 -3.32 8.13 15.83
CA ALA A 98 -2.99 9.09 16.87
C ALA A 98 -3.85 8.75 18.10
N TYR A 99 -3.21 8.57 19.25
CA TYR A 99 -3.87 8.36 20.54
C TYR A 99 -4.22 9.71 21.18
#